data_AF-A0A7S0HUA4-F1
#
_entry.id   AF-A0A7S0HUA4-F1
#
_cell.length_a   1.000
_cell.length_b   1.000
_cell.length_c   1.000
_cell.angle_alpha   90.00
_cell.angle_beta   90.00
_cell.angle_gamma   90.00
#
_symmetry.space_group_name_H-M   'P 1'
#
loop_
_entity.id
_entity.type
_entity.pdbx_description
1 polymer ?
#
loop_
_entity_poly.entity_id
_entity_poly.type
_entity_poly.pdbx_seq_one_letter_code
_entity_poly.pdbx_strand_id
1 'polypeptide(L)'
;AVAHGPSCAPPLSPRWPSNMGKIIRGGEAWSQVKLSTRRAGGGGSCSIEFTAYLTCLDKTQANEEECKTLREALRRCMYAANAGPRASRHVVPINYHLQKFIKSFKR
;
A
#
# COMPACT_ATOMS: atom_id res chain seq x y z
N ALA A 1 -13.23 34.44 -25.90
CA ALA A 1 -12.92 32.99 -25.89
C ALA A 1 -11.44 32.82 -25.63
N VAL A 2 -11.05 32.36 -24.44
CA VAL A 2 -9.70 31.84 -24.15
C VAL A 2 -9.89 30.70 -23.14
N ALA A 3 -9.69 29.47 -23.60
CA ALA A 3 -9.82 28.27 -22.79
C ALA A 3 -8.52 28.03 -22.01
N HIS A 4 -8.60 28.05 -20.68
CA HIS A 4 -7.51 27.57 -19.81
C HIS A 4 -7.69 26.06 -19.62
N GLY A 5 -6.86 25.26 -20.30
CA GLY A 5 -6.77 23.82 -20.07
C GLY A 5 -6.00 23.49 -18.77
N PRO A 6 -6.27 22.35 -18.13
CA PRO A 6 -5.53 21.93 -16.94
C PRO A 6 -4.11 21.50 -17.32
N SER A 7 -3.12 22.11 -16.67
CA SER A 7 -1.71 21.75 -16.78
C SER A 7 -1.48 20.39 -16.11
N CYS A 8 -1.44 19.34 -16.92
CA CYS A 8 -1.10 17.99 -16.47
C CYS A 8 0.38 17.94 -16.07
N ALA A 9 0.65 17.63 -14.80
CA ALA A 9 1.97 17.27 -14.32
C ALA A 9 2.58 16.13 -15.17
N PRO A 10 3.91 16.08 -15.35
CA PRO A 10 4.54 15.01 -16.11
C PRO A 10 4.28 13.65 -15.42
N PRO A 11 4.13 12.56 -16.19
CA PRO A 11 3.92 11.24 -15.62
C PRO A 11 5.16 10.87 -14.78
N LEU A 12 4.94 10.57 -13.50
CA LEU A 12 5.92 9.89 -12.67
C LEU A 12 6.24 8.56 -13.33
N SER A 13 7.36 8.50 -14.05
CA SER A 13 7.95 7.25 -14.51
C SER A 13 7.97 6.28 -13.34
N PRO A 14 7.39 5.07 -13.46
CA PRO A 14 7.62 4.06 -12.46
C PRO A 14 9.11 3.75 -12.49
N ARG A 15 9.85 4.24 -11.48
CA ARG A 15 11.23 3.86 -11.23
C ARG A 15 11.20 2.42 -10.75
N TRP A 16 11.08 1.50 -11.70
CA TRP A 16 11.34 0.09 -11.46
C TRP A 16 12.77 -0.01 -10.92
N PRO A 17 13.02 -0.76 -9.84
CA PRO A 17 14.40 -1.03 -9.43
C PRO A 17 15.11 -1.70 -10.62
N SER A 18 16.16 -1.08 -11.14
CA SER A 18 16.98 -1.53 -12.28
C SER A 18 17.75 -2.84 -12.04
N ASN A 19 17.26 -3.71 -11.16
CA ASN A 19 17.84 -5.02 -10.88
C ASN A 19 17.05 -6.13 -11.59
N MET A 20 16.62 -5.89 -12.83
CA MET A 20 16.15 -6.98 -13.69
C MET A 20 17.36 -7.58 -14.41
N GLY A 21 17.69 -8.83 -14.05
CA GLY A 21 18.43 -9.71 -14.92
C GLY A 21 19.94 -9.75 -14.71
N LYS A 22 20.40 -10.18 -13.53
CA LYS A 22 21.67 -10.93 -13.50
C LYS A 22 21.31 -12.38 -13.84
N ILE A 23 21.71 -12.85 -15.02
CA ILE A 23 21.54 -14.26 -15.40
C ILE A 23 22.54 -15.06 -14.56
N ILE A 24 22.04 -15.63 -13.46
CA ILE A 24 22.85 -16.44 -12.57
C ILE A 24 22.90 -17.85 -13.18
N ARG A 25 24.11 -18.36 -13.47
CA ARG A 25 24.32 -19.73 -13.96
C ARG A 25 23.59 -20.73 -13.05
N GLY A 26 22.95 -21.74 -13.65
CA GLY A 26 21.89 -22.57 -13.04
C GLY A 26 22.18 -23.27 -11.70
N GLY A 27 23.42 -23.27 -11.20
CA GLY A 27 23.75 -23.71 -9.84
C GLY A 27 23.50 -22.66 -8.74
N GLU A 28 23.69 -21.38 -9.03
CA GLU A 28 23.57 -20.28 -8.06
C GLU A 28 22.20 -19.58 -8.11
N ALA A 29 21.43 -19.76 -9.19
CA ALA A 29 20.14 -19.11 -9.38
C ALA A 29 19.11 -19.51 -8.29
N TRP A 30 19.19 -20.75 -7.84
CA TRP A 30 18.26 -21.34 -6.87
C TRP A 30 18.47 -20.86 -5.43
N SER A 31 19.67 -20.42 -5.04
CA SER A 31 19.92 -19.93 -3.68
C SER A 31 19.38 -18.51 -3.44
N GLN A 32 19.02 -17.79 -4.52
CA GLN A 32 18.53 -16.42 -4.47
C GLN A 32 17.02 -16.28 -4.77
N VAL A 33 16.30 -17.38 -4.98
CA VAL A 33 14.84 -17.33 -5.19
C VAL A 33 14.16 -16.83 -3.91
N LYS A 34 13.72 -15.58 -3.95
CA LYS A 34 12.90 -14.94 -2.91
C LYS A 34 11.68 -14.34 -3.58
N LEU A 35 10.51 -14.61 -3.01
CA LEU A 35 9.30 -13.91 -3.41
C LEU A 35 9.31 -12.52 -2.76
N SER A 36 9.03 -11.51 -3.58
CA SER A 36 8.71 -10.17 -3.10
C SER A 36 7.34 -10.23 -2.43
N THR A 37 7.31 -10.45 -1.12
CA THR A 37 6.07 -10.39 -0.35
C THR A 37 5.75 -8.93 -0.11
N ARG A 38 4.87 -8.36 -0.95
CA ARG A 38 4.20 -7.11 -0.58
C ARG A 38 3.46 -7.41 0.72
N ARG A 39 3.86 -6.76 1.81
CA ARG A 39 3.07 -6.72 3.03
C ARG A 39 1.69 -6.28 2.57
N ALA A 40 0.68 -7.15 2.68
CA ALA A 40 -0.68 -6.78 2.36
C ALA A 40 -1.00 -5.59 3.26
N GLY A 41 -0.93 -4.38 2.69
CA GLY A 41 -1.27 -3.15 3.36
C GLY A 41 -2.77 -3.16 3.44
N GLY A 42 -3.32 -3.59 4.56
CA GLY A 42 -4.72 -3.32 4.84
C GLY A 42 -4.89 -1.82 4.80
N GLY A 43 -5.87 -1.34 4.04
CA GLY A 43 -6.25 0.07 4.06
C GLY A 43 -6.28 0.55 5.51
N GLY A 44 -5.77 1.76 5.75
CA GLY A 44 -5.69 2.33 7.09
C GLY A 44 -7.02 2.12 7.82
N SER A 45 -6.97 1.87 9.13
CA SER A 45 -8.14 1.56 9.96
C SER A 45 -9.28 2.58 9.84
N CYS A 46 -9.00 3.78 9.36
CA CYS A 46 -9.95 4.88 9.16
C CYS A 46 -10.22 5.22 7.69
N SER A 47 -9.82 4.35 6.76
CA SER A 47 -9.98 4.58 5.32
C SER A 47 -11.46 4.73 4.92
N ILE A 48 -12.37 3.99 5.57
CA ILE A 48 -13.81 4.06 5.31
C ILE A 48 -14.39 5.41 5.77
N GLU A 49 -14.05 5.87 6.98
CA GLU A 49 -14.48 7.16 7.49
C GLU A 49 -13.90 8.32 6.66
N PHE A 50 -12.68 8.16 6.18
CA PHE A 50 -12.01 9.15 5.34
C PHE A 50 -12.67 9.27 3.97
N THR A 51 -12.97 8.15 3.30
CA THR A 51 -13.67 8.17 2.01
C THR A 51 -15.09 8.72 2.18
N ALA A 52 -15.80 8.35 3.24
CA ALA A 52 -17.13 8.90 3.53
C ALA A 52 -17.09 10.43 3.68
N TYR A 53 -16.14 10.98 4.45
CA TYR A 53 -15.97 12.43 4.58
C TYR A 53 -15.68 13.12 3.23
N LEU A 54 -14.79 12.55 2.42
CA LEU A 54 -14.49 13.10 1.08
C LEU A 54 -15.71 13.07 0.15
N THR A 55 -16.49 12.00 0.15
CA THR A 55 -17.71 11.91 -0.66
C THR A 55 -18.79 12.90 -0.21
N CYS A 56 -18.79 13.28 1.07
CA CYS A 56 -19.68 14.33 1.56
C CYS A 56 -19.22 15.70 1.05
N LEU A 57 -17.94 16.03 1.17
CA LEU A 57 -17.40 17.31 0.67
C LEU A 57 -17.60 17.48 -0.84
N ASP A 58 -17.50 16.40 -1.61
CA ASP A 58 -17.75 16.41 -3.05
C ASP A 58 -19.21 16.78 -3.38
N LYS A 59 -20.16 16.25 -2.61
CA LYS A 59 -21.60 16.54 -2.78
C LYS A 59 -21.99 17.94 -2.30
N THR A 60 -21.36 18.43 -1.23
CA THR A 60 -21.73 19.68 -0.57
C THR A 60 -20.89 20.88 -1.03
N GLN A 61 -20.10 20.72 -2.11
CA GLN A 61 -19.19 21.76 -2.62
C GLN A 61 -18.23 22.30 -1.56
N ALA A 62 -17.64 21.39 -0.79
CA ALA A 62 -16.73 21.68 0.33
C ALA A 62 -17.38 22.39 1.53
N ASN A 63 -18.70 22.29 1.71
CA ASN A 63 -19.34 22.74 2.95
C ASN A 63 -19.03 21.76 4.10
N GLU A 64 -18.10 22.16 4.97
CA GLU A 64 -17.64 21.33 6.09
C GLU A 64 -18.71 21.13 7.18
N GLU A 65 -19.66 22.06 7.34
CA GLU A 65 -20.66 22.01 8.40
C GLU A 65 -21.67 20.87 8.18
N GLU A 66 -22.06 20.62 6.94
CA GLU A 66 -22.93 19.50 6.58
C GLU A 66 -22.24 18.14 6.76
N CYS A 67 -20.90 18.11 6.68
CA CYS A 67 -20.08 16.91 6.81
C CYS A 67 -19.48 16.72 8.22
N LYS A 68 -19.90 17.53 9.20
CA LYS A 68 -19.32 17.56 10.55
C LYS A 68 -19.39 16.22 11.27
N THR A 69 -20.48 15.48 11.10
CA THR A 69 -20.66 14.14 11.70
C THR A 69 -19.61 13.14 11.22
N LEU A 70 -19.33 13.13 9.91
CA LEU A 70 -18.30 12.30 9.28
C LEU A 70 -16.90 12.74 9.69
N ARG A 71 -16.68 14.06 9.84
CA ARG A 71 -15.43 14.60 10.36
C ARG A 71 -15.15 14.14 11.80
N GLU A 72 -16.17 14.13 12.64
CA GLU A 72 -16.06 13.65 14.02
C GLU A 72 -15.82 12.13 14.08
N ALA A 73 -16.52 11.35 13.26
CA ALA A 73 -16.30 9.91 13.13
C ALA A 73 -14.86 9.59 12.71
N LEU A 74 -14.35 10.30 11.69
CA LEU A 74 -12.96 10.21 11.26
C LEU A 74 -11.96 10.55 12.38
N ARG A 75 -12.20 11.64 13.13
CA ARG A 75 -11.35 12.00 14.29
C ARG A 75 -11.34 10.92 15.36
N ARG A 76 -12.51 10.36 15.70
CA ARG A 76 -12.63 9.27 16.69
C ARG A 76 -11.88 8.03 16.22
N CYS A 77 -12.01 7.67 14.95
CA CYS A 77 -11.27 6.56 14.39
C CYS A 77 -9.75 6.80 14.45
N MET A 78 -9.28 7.98 14.05
CA MET A 78 -7.85 8.31 14.07
C MET A 78 -7.29 8.31 15.49
N TYR A 79 -8.07 8.79 16.45
CA TYR A 79 -7.71 8.72 17.87
C TYR A 79 -7.58 7.26 18.34
N ALA A 80 -8.57 6.42 18.07
CA ALA A 80 -8.53 5.00 18.42
C ALA A 80 -7.39 4.23 17.70
N ALA A 81 -7.14 4.56 16.43
CA ALA A 81 -6.07 3.97 15.62
C ALA A 81 -4.66 4.34 16.11
N ASN A 82 -4.52 5.49 16.76
CA ASN A 82 -3.24 5.95 17.34
C ASN A 82 -3.09 5.59 18.82
N ALA A 83 -4.18 5.24 19.50
CA ALA A 83 -4.20 4.93 20.94
C ALA A 83 -3.69 3.51 21.29
N GLY A 84 -3.38 2.67 20.30
CA GLY A 84 -2.97 1.28 20.55
C GLY A 84 -1.76 0.83 19.74
N PRO A 85 -1.06 -0.23 20.19
CA PRO A 85 0.00 -0.85 19.41
C PRO A 85 -0.58 -1.35 18.09
N ARG A 86 -0.01 -0.89 16.97
CA ARG A 86 -0.39 -1.39 15.64
C ARG A 86 -0.15 -2.89 15.63
N ALA A 87 -1.21 -3.67 15.43
CA ALA A 87 -1.11 -5.12 15.31
C ALA A 87 -0.03 -5.45 14.27
N SER A 88 1.11 -5.99 14.72
CA SER A 88 2.14 -6.47 13.84
C SER A 88 1.54 -7.63 13.08
N ARG A 89 1.17 -7.41 11.81
CA ARG A 89 0.66 -8.50 10.97
C ARG A 89 1.73 -9.58 10.93
N HIS A 90 1.34 -10.79 11.33
CA HIS A 90 2.21 -11.96 11.32
C HIS A 90 2.84 -12.10 9.93
N VAL A 91 4.16 -11.90 9.86
CA VAL A 91 4.91 -12.02 8.62
C VAL A 91 5.04 -13.51 8.33
N VAL A 92 4.28 -13.99 7.34
CA VAL A 92 4.40 -15.39 6.92
C VAL A 92 5.81 -15.60 6.35
N PRO A 93 6.61 -16.53 6.89
CA PRO A 93 8.00 -16.74 6.47
C PRO A 93 8.07 -17.57 5.18
N ILE A 94 7.33 -17.17 4.14
CA ILE A 94 7.25 -17.87 2.84
C ILE A 94 8.66 -18.08 2.25
N ASN A 95 9.53 -17.08 2.37
CA ASN A 95 10.91 -17.17 1.89
C ASN A 95 11.75 -18.21 2.64
N TYR A 96 11.47 -18.47 3.92
CA TYR A 96 12.16 -19.53 4.67
C TYR A 96 11.79 -20.92 4.13
N HIS A 97 10.50 -21.16 3.91
CA HIS A 97 10.02 -22.44 3.40
C HIS A 97 10.47 -22.70 1.95
N LEU A 98 10.47 -21.67 1.09
CA LEU A 98 10.98 -21.77 -0.27
C LEU A 98 12.46 -22.17 -0.30
N GLN A 99 13.30 -21.53 0.52
CA GLN A 99 14.71 -21.88 0.59
C GLN A 99 14.93 -23.30 1.09
N LYS A 100 14.13 -23.75 2.06
CA LYS A 100 14.20 -25.12 2.58
C LYS A 100 13.83 -26.15 1.51
N PHE A 101 12.78 -25.89 0.74
CA PHE A 101 12.32 -26.76 -0.34
C PHE A 101 13.37 -26.85 -1.46
N ILE A 102 13.88 -25.71 -1.94
CA ILE A 102 14.90 -25.66 -3.00
C ILE A 102 16.18 -26.43 -2.61
N LYS A 103 16.61 -26.33 -1.35
CA LYS A 103 17.75 -27.12 -0.86
C LYS A 103 17.48 -28.63 -0.91
N SER A 104 16.23 -29.05 -0.75
CA SER A 104 15.84 -30.46 -0.83
C SER A 104 15.79 -31.01 -2.26
N PHE A 105 15.53 -30.18 -3.27
CA PHE A 105 15.57 -30.57 -4.70
C PHE A 105 16.99 -30.70 -5.26
N LYS A 106 17.99 -30.19 -4.54
CA LYS A 106 19.41 -30.26 -4.94
C LYS A 106 20.14 -31.50 -4.41
N ARG A 107 19.45 -32.42 -3.72
CA ARG A 107 19.93 -33.78 -3.45
C ARG A 107 19.56 -34.68 -4.61
#